data_AF-A0A7X9IB84-F1
#
_entry.id   AF-A0A7X9IB84-F1
#
_cell.length_a   1.000
_cell.length_b   1.000
_cell.length_c   1.000
_cell.angle_alpha   90.00
_cell.angle_beta   90.00
_cell.angle_gamma   90.00
#
_symmetry.space_group_name_H-M   'P 1'
#
loop_
_entity.id
_entity.type
_entity.pdbx_description
1 polymer ?
#
loop_
_entity_poly.entity_id
_entity_poly.type
_entity_poly.pdbx_seq_one_letter_code
_entity_poly.pdbx_strand_id
1 'polypeptide(L)'
;NPWPFVAKTLKTSTSHEEGCERLWNISTLRFIGSEGNLTGLEIEDVEWKSDNGKLTMHPLHETRRIIPADLVLLAMGFLHPVIEGLVSELGLELDARNNIRTDERCRTNVSKVFAAGDSVSGASLVVNAIASGRKAAMEIDKFLKE
;
A
#
# COMPACT_ATOMS: atom_id res chain seq x y z
N ASN A 1 18.88 -13.45 -3.49
CA ASN A 1 18.11 -12.49 -2.66
C ASN A 1 18.75 -12.38 -1.29
N PRO A 2 19.82 -11.59 -1.14
CA PRO A 2 20.35 -11.30 0.19
C PRO A 2 19.31 -10.48 0.96
N TRP A 3 19.28 -10.67 2.27
CA TRP A 3 18.56 -9.75 3.16
C TRP A 3 19.00 -8.30 2.86
N PRO A 4 18.08 -7.31 2.83
CA PRO A 4 16.67 -7.35 3.24
C PRO A 4 15.67 -7.68 2.10
N PHE A 5 16.13 -8.16 0.93
CA PHE A 5 15.23 -8.45 -0.18
C PHE A 5 14.36 -9.68 0.08
N VAL A 6 13.05 -9.49 0.11
CA VAL A 6 12.09 -10.59 0.26
C VAL A 6 12.03 -11.38 -1.05
N ALA A 7 12.35 -12.68 -0.99
CA ALA A 7 12.22 -13.55 -2.15
C ALA A 7 10.74 -13.69 -2.58
N LYS A 8 10.49 -13.62 -3.88
CA LYS A 8 9.17 -13.89 -4.49
C LYS A 8 8.88 -15.39 -4.51
N THR A 9 8.72 -15.97 -3.33
CA THR A 9 8.36 -17.38 -3.12
C THR A 9 6.96 -17.45 -2.57
N LEU A 10 6.17 -18.42 -3.03
CA LEU A 10 4.90 -18.74 -2.39
C LEU A 10 5.16 -19.10 -0.92
N LYS A 11 4.52 -18.38 -0.02
CA LYS A 11 4.53 -18.68 1.41
C LYS A 11 3.15 -19.16 1.85
N THR A 12 3.17 -20.12 2.77
CA THR A 12 2.01 -20.56 3.53
C THR A 12 2.27 -20.15 4.98
N SER A 13 1.25 -19.61 5.62
CA SER A 13 1.27 -19.21 7.03
C SER A 13 0.20 -20.02 7.76
N THR A 14 0.23 -20.01 9.10
CA THR A 14 -0.76 -20.70 9.92
C THR A 14 -2.19 -20.26 9.59
N SER A 15 -2.42 -18.97 9.31
CA SER A 15 -3.73 -18.48 8.88
C SER A 15 -4.21 -19.04 7.53
N HIS A 16 -3.29 -19.46 6.66
CA HIS A 16 -3.67 -20.18 5.44
C HIS A 16 -4.04 -21.64 5.74
N GLU A 17 -3.38 -22.25 6.74
CA GLU A 17 -3.61 -23.63 7.17
C GLU A 17 -4.93 -23.80 7.93
N GLU A 18 -5.55 -22.70 8.40
CA GLU A 18 -6.88 -22.68 8.99
C GLU A 18 -8.01 -23.03 7.99
N GLY A 19 -7.70 -23.20 6.70
CA GLY A 19 -8.63 -23.75 5.69
C GLY A 19 -9.16 -22.73 4.70
N CYS A 20 -8.38 -21.70 4.33
CA CYS A 20 -8.81 -20.73 3.34
C CYS A 20 -8.60 -21.21 1.90
N GLU A 21 -9.55 -20.89 1.01
CA GLU A 21 -9.38 -21.06 -0.42
C GLU A 21 -8.58 -19.87 -0.99
N ARG A 22 -7.55 -20.17 -1.78
CA ARG A 22 -6.64 -19.16 -2.35
C ARG A 22 -6.74 -19.22 -3.87
N LEU A 23 -7.30 -18.17 -4.44
CA LEU A 23 -7.35 -18.00 -5.89
C LEU A 23 -6.23 -17.06 -6.33
N TRP A 24 -5.53 -17.47 -7.38
CA TRP A 24 -4.47 -16.68 -8.02
C TRP A 24 -4.93 -16.26 -9.41
N ASN A 25 -4.29 -15.23 -9.97
CA ASN A 25 -4.62 -14.76 -11.32
C ASN A 25 -6.10 -14.40 -11.47
N ILE A 26 -6.68 -13.77 -10.44
CA ILE A 26 -8.07 -13.29 -10.45
C ILE A 26 -8.09 -11.77 -10.45
N SER A 27 -8.97 -11.19 -11.25
CA SER A 27 -9.39 -9.79 -11.17
C SER A 27 -10.84 -9.72 -10.68
N THR A 28 -11.10 -8.86 -9.70
CA THR A 28 -12.46 -8.56 -9.24
C THR A 28 -13.03 -7.41 -10.05
N LEU A 29 -14.18 -7.61 -10.68
CA LEU A 29 -14.80 -6.64 -11.60
C LEU A 29 -15.81 -5.75 -10.88
N ARG A 30 -16.71 -6.35 -10.09
CA ARG A 30 -17.73 -5.61 -9.34
C ARG A 30 -18.32 -6.43 -8.20
N PHE A 31 -18.90 -5.71 -7.23
CA PHE A 31 -19.76 -6.27 -6.20
C PHE A 31 -21.16 -6.53 -6.78
N ILE A 32 -21.72 -7.68 -6.42
CA ILE A 32 -23.09 -8.08 -6.74
C ILE A 32 -23.89 -8.08 -5.45
N GLY A 33 -25.05 -7.44 -5.48
CA GLY A 33 -25.91 -7.32 -4.30
C GLY A 33 -27.30 -6.81 -4.65
N SER A 34 -28.21 -6.96 -3.69
CA SER A 34 -29.60 -6.53 -3.78
C SER A 34 -30.07 -6.02 -2.43
N GLU A 35 -30.91 -4.98 -2.43
CA GLU A 35 -31.51 -4.42 -1.20
C GLU A 35 -30.47 -4.00 -0.13
N GLY A 36 -29.31 -3.51 -0.58
CA GLY A 36 -28.22 -3.09 0.30
C GLY A 36 -27.37 -4.24 0.86
N ASN A 37 -27.67 -5.50 0.51
CA ASN A 37 -26.90 -6.67 0.93
C ASN A 37 -25.98 -7.15 -0.20
N LEU A 38 -24.73 -7.44 0.14
CA LEU A 38 -23.79 -8.12 -0.75
C LEU A 38 -24.22 -9.59 -0.89
N THR A 39 -24.18 -10.11 -2.11
CA THR A 39 -24.48 -11.53 -2.39
C THR A 39 -23.38 -12.22 -3.18
N GLY A 40 -22.46 -11.46 -3.80
CA GLY A 40 -21.31 -12.05 -4.46
C GLY A 40 -20.36 -11.06 -5.12
N LEU A 41 -19.34 -11.62 -5.75
CA LEU A 41 -18.31 -10.94 -6.53
C LEU A 41 -18.35 -11.43 -7.97
N GLU A 42 -18.45 -10.54 -8.94
CA GLU A 42 -18.12 -10.89 -10.33
C GLU A 42 -16.62 -10.79 -10.52
N ILE A 43 -16.02 -11.90 -10.94
CA ILE A 43 -14.58 -12.03 -11.14
C ILE A 43 -14.27 -12.57 -12.55
N GLU A 44 -13.04 -12.37 -13.00
CA GLU A 44 -12.48 -13.04 -14.18
C GLU A 44 -11.03 -13.46 -13.91
N ASP A 45 -10.57 -14.49 -14.61
CA ASP A 45 -9.18 -14.88 -14.59
C ASP A 45 -8.35 -13.91 -15.45
N VAL A 46 -7.06 -13.78 -15.13
CA VAL A 46 -6.11 -12.93 -15.84
C VAL A 46 -4.81 -13.66 -16.13
N GLU A 47 -4.14 -13.29 -17.21
CA GLU A 47 -2.78 -13.72 -17.51
C GLU A 47 -1.83 -12.53 -17.45
N TRP A 48 -0.63 -12.75 -16.90
CA TRP A 48 0.42 -11.74 -16.92
C TRP A 48 1.35 -11.99 -18.10
N LYS A 49 1.42 -11.05 -19.04
CA LYS A 49 2.30 -11.11 -20.21
C LYS A 49 3.34 -10.01 -20.15
N SER A 50 4.53 -10.27 -20.68
CA SER A 50 5.55 -9.24 -20.80
C SER A 50 5.38 -8.51 -22.12
N ASP A 51 4.90 -7.27 -22.05
CA ASP A 51 4.82 -6.36 -23.19
C ASP A 51 5.94 -5.32 -23.03
N ASN A 52 6.95 -5.38 -23.91
CA ASN A 52 8.11 -4.48 -23.88
C ASN A 52 8.85 -4.44 -22.53
N GLY A 53 9.03 -5.60 -21.89
CA GLY A 53 9.71 -5.70 -20.58
C GLY A 53 8.86 -5.24 -19.39
N LYS A 54 7.64 -4.74 -19.63
CA LYS A 54 6.66 -4.46 -18.58
C LYS A 54 5.69 -5.63 -18.47
N LEU A 55 5.38 -6.04 -17.24
CA LEU A 55 4.35 -7.04 -17.00
C LEU A 55 2.98 -6.36 -17.08
N THR A 56 2.16 -6.78 -18.03
CA THR A 56 0.79 -6.30 -18.24
C THR A 56 -0.19 -7.41 -17.90
N MET A 57 -1.27 -7.05 -17.22
CA MET A 57 -2.36 -7.96 -16.89
C MET A 57 -3.35 -8.00 -18.06
N HIS A 58 -3.62 -9.20 -18.58
CA HIS A 58 -4.53 -9.45 -19.70
C HIS A 58 -5.73 -10.28 -19.21
N PRO A 59 -6.97 -9.75 -19.32
CA PRO A 59 -8.15 -10.47 -18.85
C PRO A 59 -8.57 -11.61 -19.79
N LEU A 60 -9.09 -12.69 -19.19
CA LEU A 60 -9.69 -13.84 -19.90
C LEU A 60 -11.21 -13.78 -19.74
N HIS A 61 -11.89 -12.97 -20.56
CA HIS A 61 -13.30 -12.61 -20.37
C HIS A 61 -14.27 -13.79 -20.37
N GLU A 62 -13.94 -14.90 -21.03
CA GLU A 62 -14.72 -16.13 -21.06
C GLU A 62 -14.78 -16.84 -19.70
N THR A 63 -13.88 -16.50 -18.77
CA THR A 63 -13.80 -17.09 -17.42
C THR A 63 -14.65 -16.36 -16.38
N ARG A 64 -15.41 -15.35 -16.82
CA ARG A 64 -16.26 -14.54 -15.94
C ARG A 64 -17.25 -15.40 -15.18
N ARG A 65 -17.24 -15.24 -13.85
CA ARG A 65 -18.10 -16.00 -12.94
C ARG A 65 -18.39 -15.20 -11.67
N ILE A 66 -19.46 -15.60 -10.98
CA ILE A 66 -19.83 -15.04 -9.68
C ILE A 66 -19.35 -15.98 -8.58
N ILE A 67 -18.61 -15.44 -7.60
CA ILE A 67 -18.32 -16.12 -6.34
C ILE A 67 -19.33 -15.61 -5.29
N PRO A 68 -20.12 -16.48 -4.64
CA PRO A 68 -20.98 -16.09 -3.53
C PRO A 68 -20.17 -15.50 -2.37
N ALA A 69 -20.62 -14.35 -1.84
CA ALA A 69 -19.96 -13.69 -0.72
C ALA A 69 -20.94 -12.76 0.01
N ASP A 70 -21.00 -12.88 1.33
CA ASP A 70 -21.82 -12.01 2.19
C ASP A 70 -21.00 -10.85 2.80
N LEU A 71 -19.66 -10.98 2.84
CA LEU A 71 -18.74 -9.98 3.37
C LEU A 71 -17.48 -9.91 2.51
N VAL A 72 -17.01 -8.69 2.25
CA VAL A 72 -15.74 -8.41 1.56
C VAL A 72 -14.84 -7.57 2.44
N LEU A 73 -13.62 -8.04 2.65
CA LEU A 73 -12.57 -7.33 3.38
C LEU A 73 -11.49 -6.87 2.38
N LEU A 74 -11.38 -5.57 2.17
CA LEU A 74 -10.39 -5.01 1.26
C LEU A 74 -9.03 -4.88 1.97
N ALA A 75 -8.06 -5.69 1.52
CA ALA A 75 -6.70 -5.71 2.06
C ALA A 75 -5.66 -5.22 1.01
N MET A 76 -5.96 -4.11 0.34
CA MET A 76 -5.16 -3.56 -0.77
C MET A 76 -3.95 -2.71 -0.33
N GLY A 77 -3.81 -2.48 0.98
CA GLY A 77 -2.80 -1.56 1.53
C GLY A 77 -3.19 -0.08 1.39
N PHE A 78 -2.18 0.79 1.50
CA PHE A 78 -2.35 2.24 1.51
C PHE A 78 -1.38 2.90 0.52
N LEU A 79 -1.78 4.02 -0.09
CA LEU A 79 -0.97 4.73 -1.07
C LEU A 79 -0.08 5.82 -0.44
N HIS A 80 -0.67 6.63 0.44
CA HIS A 80 -0.07 7.82 1.04
C HIS A 80 -0.85 8.18 2.32
N PRO A 81 -0.36 9.08 3.19
CA PRO A 81 -1.13 9.57 4.33
C PRO A 81 -2.43 10.27 3.89
N VAL A 82 -3.37 10.41 4.83
CA VAL A 82 -4.56 11.24 4.63
C VAL A 82 -4.12 12.70 4.43
N ILE A 83 -4.50 13.29 3.29
CA ILE A 83 -4.09 14.64 2.90
C ILE A 83 -4.98 15.71 3.56
N GLU A 84 -6.28 15.42 3.65
CA GLU A 84 -7.25 16.29 4.32
C GLU A 84 -6.95 16.41 5.82
N GLY A 85 -7.16 17.59 6.38
CA GLY A 85 -6.81 17.90 7.77
C GLY A 85 -5.34 18.28 7.89
N LEU A 86 -4.63 17.69 8.85
CA LEU A 86 -3.29 18.11 9.31
C LEU A 86 -2.30 18.45 8.17
N VAL A 87 -2.21 17.60 7.14
CA VAL A 87 -1.26 17.78 6.03
C VAL A 87 -1.62 19.03 5.21
N SER A 88 -2.88 19.15 4.79
CA SER A 88 -3.40 20.31 4.06
C SER A 88 -3.41 21.61 4.89
N GLU A 89 -3.83 21.54 6.16
CA GLU A 89 -3.95 22.70 7.05
C GLU A 89 -2.60 23.32 7.41
N LEU A 90 -1.56 22.49 7.54
CA LEU A 90 -0.18 22.97 7.69
C LEU A 90 0.43 23.45 6.37
N GLY A 91 -0.20 23.16 5.22
CA GLY A 91 0.35 23.49 3.90
C GLY A 91 1.62 22.70 3.57
N LEU A 92 1.67 21.42 3.96
CA LEU A 92 2.82 20.56 3.69
C LEU A 92 2.88 20.21 2.20
N GLU A 93 4.05 20.38 1.61
CA GLU A 93 4.29 19.97 0.24
C GLU A 93 4.38 18.44 0.12
N LEU A 94 3.92 17.92 -1.01
CA LEU A 94 3.93 16.48 -1.30
C LEU A 94 4.91 16.12 -2.41
N ASP A 95 5.30 14.85 -2.47
CA ASP A 95 6.04 14.26 -3.60
C ASP A 95 5.09 13.79 -4.71
N ALA A 96 5.65 13.22 -5.79
CA ALA A 96 4.86 12.71 -6.92
C ALA A 96 3.94 11.52 -6.58
N ARG A 97 4.09 10.94 -5.38
CA ARG A 97 3.28 9.83 -4.85
C ARG A 97 2.34 10.29 -3.73
N ASN A 98 2.21 11.60 -3.52
CA ASN A 98 1.43 12.23 -2.45
C ASN A 98 1.91 11.94 -1.02
N ASN A 99 3.16 11.49 -0.84
CA ASN A 99 3.77 11.43 0.49
C ASN A 99 4.24 12.83 0.90
N ILE A 100 4.37 13.06 2.21
CA ILE A 100 4.92 14.31 2.74
C ILE A 100 6.35 14.47 2.26
N ARG A 101 6.62 15.55 1.53
CA ARG A 101 7.95 15.86 1.03
C ARG A 101 8.84 16.31 2.17
N THR A 102 10.02 15.70 2.26
CA THR A 102 11.09 16.15 3.17
C THR A 102 12.42 16.28 2.46
N ASP A 103 13.30 17.13 2.98
CA ASP A 103 14.71 17.15 2.59
C ASP A 103 15.51 15.97 3.21
N GLU A 104 16.82 15.93 2.94
CA GLU A 104 17.72 14.91 3.50
C GLU A 104 17.82 14.95 5.03
N ARG A 105 17.41 16.05 5.66
CA ARG A 105 17.38 16.27 7.12
C ARG A 105 15.98 16.08 7.72
N CYS A 106 15.07 15.45 6.97
CA CYS A 106 13.70 15.17 7.39
C CYS A 106 12.83 16.42 7.62
N ARG A 107 13.26 17.60 7.13
CA ARG A 107 12.52 18.86 7.24
C ARG A 107 11.48 18.94 6.14
N THR A 108 10.28 19.41 6.48
CA THR A 108 9.26 19.78 5.49
C THR A 108 9.51 21.20 4.97
N ASN A 109 8.64 21.70 4.10
CA ASN A 109 8.63 23.11 3.69
C ASN A 109 8.21 24.07 4.81
N VAL A 110 7.56 23.57 5.87
CA VAL A 110 7.10 24.37 6.99
C VAL A 110 8.15 24.37 8.10
N SER A 111 8.55 25.57 8.53
CA SER A 111 9.53 25.73 9.59
C SER A 111 9.08 25.02 10.87
N LYS A 112 10.02 24.33 11.54
CA LYS A 112 9.79 23.54 12.76
C LYS A 112 8.92 22.30 12.58
N VAL A 113 8.56 21.93 11.35
CA VAL A 113 7.80 20.70 11.04
C VAL A 113 8.69 19.70 10.31
N PHE A 114 8.74 18.49 10.85
CA PHE A 114 9.51 17.35 10.36
C PHE A 114 8.58 16.16 10.13
N ALA A 115 8.95 15.25 9.23
CA ALA A 115 8.18 14.03 8.97
C ALA A 115 9.10 12.80 8.87
N ALA A 116 8.55 11.62 9.16
CA ALA A 116 9.28 10.36 9.19
C ALA A 116 8.35 9.16 8.93
N GLY A 117 8.95 8.02 8.57
CA GLY A 117 8.25 6.75 8.38
C GLY A 117 7.42 6.70 7.10
N ASP A 118 6.30 6.00 7.16
CA ASP A 118 5.47 5.69 6.01
C ASP A 118 4.77 6.92 5.43
N SER A 119 4.60 8.00 6.20
CA SER A 119 4.06 9.26 5.69
C SER A 119 5.00 9.97 4.69
N VAL A 120 6.29 9.62 4.71
CA VAL A 120 7.33 10.16 3.81
C VAL A 120 7.70 9.15 2.73
N SER A 121 7.81 7.87 3.09
CA SER A 121 8.33 6.82 2.19
C SER A 121 7.26 5.92 1.56
N GLY A 122 6.01 6.02 2.01
CA GLY A 122 4.95 5.07 1.74
C GLY A 122 5.05 3.82 2.62
N ALA A 123 4.07 2.91 2.50
CA ALA A 123 3.99 1.71 3.31
C ALA A 123 5.29 0.87 3.25
N SER A 124 5.94 0.67 4.40
CA SER A 124 7.24 0.01 4.50
C SER A 124 7.32 -0.98 5.67
N LEU A 125 8.53 -1.48 5.96
CA LEU A 125 8.79 -2.33 7.12
C LEU A 125 8.94 -1.48 8.38
N VAL A 126 8.52 -2.03 9.53
CA VAL A 126 8.66 -1.37 10.85
C VAL A 126 10.09 -0.92 11.13
N VAL A 127 11.10 -1.71 10.74
CA VAL A 127 12.51 -1.32 10.92
C VAL A 127 12.90 -0.05 10.15
N ASN A 128 12.32 0.16 8.97
CA ASN A 128 12.54 1.36 8.17
C ASN A 128 11.89 2.58 8.82
N ALA A 129 10.67 2.41 9.36
CA ALA A 129 10.00 3.46 10.12
C ALA A 129 10.79 3.84 11.38
N ILE A 130 11.33 2.86 12.12
CA ILE A 130 12.20 3.10 13.29
C ILE A 130 13.47 3.87 12.89
N ALA A 131 14.16 3.42 11.84
CA ALA A 131 15.36 4.09 11.36
C ALA A 131 15.08 5.54 10.92
N SER A 132 13.99 5.76 10.19
CA SER A 132 13.52 7.09 9.78
C SER A 132 13.21 7.98 10.98
N GLY A 133 12.50 7.47 12.00
CA GLY A 133 12.19 8.20 13.22
C GLY A 133 13.46 8.60 14.01
N ARG A 134 14.44 7.70 14.12
CA ARG A 134 15.73 8.01 14.78
C ARG A 134 16.50 9.10 14.05
N LYS A 135 16.48 9.09 12.71
CA LYS A 135 17.08 10.14 11.89
C LYS A 135 16.38 11.48 12.12
N ALA A 136 15.05 11.52 12.06
CA ALA A 136 14.29 12.74 12.28
C ALA A 136 14.54 13.32 13.69
N ALA A 137 14.56 12.49 14.72
CA ALA A 137 14.86 12.93 16.09
C ALA A 137 16.26 13.57 16.21
N MET A 138 17.28 12.99 15.56
CA MET A 138 18.63 13.57 15.52
C MET A 138 18.65 14.94 14.82
N GLU A 139 17.92 15.11 13.72
CA GLU A 139 17.88 16.38 12.98
C GLU A 139 17.06 17.45 13.70
N ILE A 140 16.01 17.07 14.43
CA ILE A 140 15.27 17.96 15.32
C ILE A 140 16.18 18.45 16.46
N ASP A 141 16.94 17.56 17.09
CA ASP A 141 17.89 17.94 18.16
C ASP A 141 18.96 18.91 17.66
N LYS A 142 19.52 18.70 16.46
CA LYS A 142 20.44 19.65 15.83
C LYS A 142 19.78 21.00 15.58
N PHE A 143 18.57 21.01 15.01
CA PHE A 143 17.83 22.24 14.72
C PHE A 143 17.53 23.08 15.98
N LEU A 144 17.30 22.43 17.13
CA LEU A 144 17.04 23.13 18.40
C LEU A 144 18.30 23.69 19.08
N LYS A 145 19.49 23.25 18.65
CA LYS A 145 20.79 23.71 19.16
C LYS A 145 21.43 24.81 18.31
N GLU A 146 20.92 24.99 17.09
CA GLU A 146 21.22 26.12 16.20
C GLU A 146 20.51 27.40 16.69
#